data_AF-A0A961MU65-F1
#
_entry.id   AF-A0A961MU65-F1
#
_cell.length_a   1.000
_cell.length_b   1.000
_cell.length_c   1.000
_cell.angle_alpha   90.00
_cell.angle_beta   90.00
_cell.angle_gamma   90.00
#
_symmetry.space_group_name_H-M   'P 1'
#
loop_
_entity.id
_entity.type
_entity.pdbx_description
1 polymer ?
#
loop_
_entity_poly.entity_id
_entity_poly.type
_entity_poly.pdbx_seq_one_letter_code
_entity_poly.pdbx_strand_id
1 'polypeptide(L)' 'MQHEWMIRVLEDLQTYARLHRLNALAEHLDQARFLAMTEIANLPRGCTDPDVENAQGKADSAR' A
#
# COMPACT_ATOMS: atom_id res chain seq x y z
N MET A 1 3.29 9.99 -3.31
CA MET A 1 2.08 9.36 -3.88
C MET A 1 2.26 7.87 -4.22
N GLN A 2 3.45 7.40 -4.66
CA GLN A 2 3.68 5.99 -5.05
C GLN A 2 3.56 4.96 -3.91
N HIS A 3 3.69 5.35 -2.65
CA HIS A 3 3.52 4.43 -1.51
C HIS A 3 2.16 4.59 -0.81
N GLU A 4 1.38 5.59 -1.20
CA GLU A 4 0.11 5.92 -0.57
C GLU A 4 -0.96 4.86 -0.86
N TRP A 5 -0.94 4.25 -2.06
CA TRP A 5 -1.86 3.15 -2.40
C TRP A 5 -1.65 1.94 -1.48
N MET A 6 -0.40 1.62 -1.15
CA MET A 6 -0.08 0.50 -0.25
C MET A 6 -0.58 0.76 1.16
N ILE A 7 -0.39 1.98 1.68
CA ILE A 7 -0.90 2.37 3.00
C ILE A 7 -2.43 2.25 3.06
N ARG A 8 -3.14 2.72 2.02
CA ARG A 8 -4.61 2.60 1.94
C ARG A 8 -5.06 1.15 1.93
N VAL A 9 -4.39 0.27 1.20
CA VAL A 9 -4.70 -1.17 1.19
C VAL A 9 -4.48 -1.80 2.58
N LEU A 10 -3.42 -1.42 3.29
CA LEU A 10 -3.19 -1.91 4.66
C LEU A 10 -4.28 -1.45 5.63
N GLU A 11 -4.80 -0.24 5.48
CA GLU A 11 -5.93 0.27 6.27
C GLU A 11 -7.24 -0.48 5.96
N ASP A 12 -7.51 -0.75 4.68
CA ASP A 12 -8.70 -1.52 4.26
C ASP A 12 -8.65 -2.95 4.80
N LEU A 13 -7.49 -3.62 4.69
CA LEU A 13 -7.29 -4.97 5.23
C LEU A 13 -7.39 -4.99 6.76
N GLN A 14 -6.89 -3.95 7.44
CA GLN A 14 -7.01 -3.85 8.89
C GLN A 14 -8.49 -3.71 9.30
N THR A 15 -9.25 -2.89 8.58
CA THR A 15 -10.69 -2.71 8.80
C THR A 15 -11.43 -4.03 8.60
N TYR A 16 -11.14 -4.75 7.52
CA TYR A 16 -11.67 -6.09 7.29
C TYR A 16 -11.34 -7.04 8.45
N ALA A 17 -10.07 -7.11 8.87
CA ALA A 17 -9.65 -7.98 9.96
C ALA A 17 -10.39 -7.68 11.28
N ARG A 18 -10.60 -6.39 11.60
CA ARG A 18 -11.39 -5.96 12.78
C ARG A 18 -12.86 -6.38 12.68
N LEU A 19 -13.49 -6.18 11.52
CA LEU A 19 -14.89 -6.56 11.28
C LEU A 19 -15.11 -8.06 11.47
N HIS A 20 -14.15 -8.88 11.05
CA HIS A 20 -14.22 -10.33 11.14
C HIS A 20 -13.59 -10.92 12.42
N ARG A 21 -13.22 -10.08 13.39
CA ARG A 21 -12.57 -10.46 14.66
C ARG A 21 -11.28 -11.27 14.49
N LEU A 22 -10.56 -11.04 13.39
CA LEU A 22 -9.22 -11.57 13.13
C LEU A 22 -8.20 -10.71 13.87
N ASN A 23 -8.23 -10.74 15.21
CA ASN A 23 -7.52 -9.77 16.06
C ASN A 23 -6.00 -9.78 15.83
N ALA A 24 -5.38 -10.96 15.74
CA ALA A 24 -3.95 -11.08 15.47
C ALA A 24 -3.57 -10.50 14.10
N LEU A 25 -4.42 -10.71 13.08
CA LEU A 25 -4.20 -10.14 11.75
C LEU A 25 -4.33 -8.60 11.78
N ALA A 26 -5.33 -8.07 12.48
CA ALA A 26 -5.49 -6.62 12.61
C ALA A 26 -4.30 -5.96 13.32
N GLU A 27 -3.72 -6.62 14.31
CA GLU A 27 -2.51 -6.18 15.02
C GLU A 27 -1.28 -6.21 14.11
N HIS A 28 -1.05 -7.31 13.39
CA HIS A 28 0.06 -7.40 12.44
C HIS A 28 -0.05 -6.37 11.30
N LEU A 29 -1.26 -6.10 10.81
CA LEU A 29 -1.49 -5.06 9.81
C LEU A 29 -1.24 -3.64 10.37
N ASP A 30 -1.48 -3.42 11.66
CA ASP A 30 -1.13 -2.16 12.32
C ASP A 30 0.38 -1.95 12.37
N GLN A 31 1.10 -2.99 12.80
CA GLN A 31 2.56 -3.01 12.87
C GLN A 31 3.18 -2.81 11.48
N ALA A 32 2.67 -3.51 10.46
CA ALA A 32 3.13 -3.37 9.08
C ALA A 32 2.91 -1.95 8.54
N ARG A 33 1.75 -1.34 8.81
CA ARG A 33 1.47 0.05 8.40
C ARG A 33 2.44 1.03 9.05
N PHE A 34 2.69 0.88 10.35
CA PHE A 34 3.64 1.72 11.09
C PHE A 34 5.07 1.61 10.54
N LEU A 35 5.54 0.39 10.28
CA LEU A 35 6.85 0.15 9.68
C LEU A 35 6.94 0.77 8.29
N ALA A 36 5.94 0.54 7.42
CA ALA A 36 5.91 1.12 6.09
C ALA A 36 5.97 2.66 6.11
N MET A 37 5.20 3.31 6.99
CA MET A 37 5.25 4.77 7.15
C MET A 37 6.63 5.25 7.60
N THR A 38 7.27 4.52 8.51
CA THR A 38 8.62 4.84 9.01
C THR A 38 9.66 4.71 7.90
N GLU A 39 9.61 3.62 7.12
CA GLU A 39 10.51 3.42 5.98
C GLU A 39 10.30 4.51 4.92
N ILE A 40 9.05 4.81 4.55
CA ILE A 40 8.71 5.88 3.60
C ILE A 40 9.24 7.24 4.06
N ALA A 41 9.16 7.54 5.36
CA ALA A 41 9.70 8.77 5.91
C ALA A 41 11.23 8.84 5.87
N ASN A 42 11.90 7.68 5.96
CA ASN A 42 13.35 7.54 5.94
C ASN A 42 13.93 7.38 4.51
N LEU A 43 13.10 7.18 3.49
CA LEU A 43 13.55 7.09 2.11
C LEU A 43 14.30 8.37 1.71
N PRO A 44 15.53 8.27 1.17
CA PRO A 44 16.25 9.42 0.63
C PRO A 44 15.40 10.09 -0.45
N ARG A 45 15.21 11.41 -0.36
CA ARG A 45 14.53 12.21 -1.39
C ARG A 45 15.35 12.14 -2.69
N GLY A 46 15.14 11.12 -3.50
CA GLY A 46 15.93 10.85 -4.71
C GLY A 46 15.79 9.45 -5.30
N CYS A 47 15.23 8.47 -4.57
CA CYS A 47 14.96 7.12 -5.08
C CYS A 47 13.46 6.93 -5.32
N THR A 48 12.86 7.76 -6.17
CA THR A 48 11.52 7.50 -6.70
C THR A 48 11.69 6.62 -7.93
N ASP A 49 11.48 5.31 -7.80
CA ASP A 49 11.58 4.36 -8.91
C ASP A 49 10.54 4.71 -9.99
N PRO A 50 10.97 5.05 -11.23
CA PRO A 50 10.08 5.51 -12.30
C PRO A 50 9.23 4.41 -12.98
N ASP A 51 9.28 3.15 -12.53
CA ASP A 51 8.83 2.02 -13.37
C ASP A 51 7.45 1.41 -13.03
N VAL A 52 6.52 2.15 -12.42
CA VAL A 52 5.13 1.65 -12.22
C VAL A 52 4.11 2.17 -13.24
N GLU A 53 4.51 2.96 -14.23
CA GLU A 53 3.64 3.54 -15.27
C GLU A 53 3.41 2.62 -16.49
N ASN A 54 3.25 1.29 -16.33
CA ASN A 54 2.94 0.43 -17.49
C ASN A 54 2.05 -0.79 -17.22
N ALA A 55 1.07 -0.70 -16.32
CA ALA A 55 0.07 -1.76 -16.14
C ALA A 55 -1.35 -1.42 -16.63
N GLN A 56 -1.66 -0.15 -16.95
CA GLN A 56 -3.05 0.28 -17.19
C GLN A 56 -3.36 0.78 -18.62
N GLY A 57 -2.41 0.70 -19.57
CA GLY A 57 -2.54 1.33 -20.90
C GLY A 57 -2.93 0.44 -22.09
N LYS A 58 -3.29 -0.85 -21.90
CA LYS A 58 -3.44 -1.80 -23.02
C LYS A 58 -4.83 -2.43 -23.21
N ALA A 59 -5.89 -1.78 -22.74
CA ALA A 59 -7.27 -2.29 -22.91
C ALA A 59 -8.16 -1.49 -23.89
N ASP A 60 -7.77 -0.29 -24.34
CA ASP A 60 -8.70 0.62 -25.05
C ASP A 60 -8.20 1.13 -26.42
N SER A 61 -7.43 0.33 -27.15
CA SER A 61 -7.11 0.65 -28.55
C SER A 61 -7.33 -0.57 -29.46
N ALA A 62 -8.59 -0.96 -29.58
CA ALA A 62 -9.09 -1.80 -30.65
C ALA A 62 -10.58 -1.44 -30.88
N ARG A 63 -10.83 -0.22 -31.37
CA ARG A 63 -12.10 0.12 -31.99
C ARG A 63 -11.94 1.20 -33.04
#